data_AF-A0A841ASD6-F1
#
_entry.id   AF-A0A841ASD6-F1
#
_cell.length_a   1.000
_cell.length_b   1.000
_cell.length_c   1.000
_cell.angle_alpha   90.00
_cell.angle_beta   90.00
_cell.angle_gamma   90.00
#
_symmetry.space_group_name_H-M   'P 1'
#
loop_
_entity.id
_entity.type
_entity.pdbx_description
1 polymer ?
#
loop_
_entity_poly.entity_id
_entity_poly.type
_entity_poly.pdbx_seq_one_letter_code
_entity_poly.pdbx_strand_id
1 'polypeptide(L)'
;MADADVAVARVLKHRLELDRLDYLRELRALATRLTAKEIAAELGGPPSAVEAALDEPVTDPRPGFSGATPWEVAQRFAVGQISREQVVDELARWEYPPTELTDGIDGLLVSPPGSFQEVFRALDRDLIDAEIYGEIVDRTPGGHAVTETNGAVGPDDDLVVLRVLKHRLDLARIDYVRALRALSNGLSAGQIAAELRVPPTTIEEAFAEPVAAPRSGFSGATPWEVAQRFAVGQISREQVVDELARWEYPPMGTPHSHDGLQVSPPGSFLDVIEAADSGLLDDESYAEIVTRRSDA
;
A
#
# COMPACT_ATOMS: atom_id res chain seq x y z
N MET A 1 22.87 -2.51 9.65
CA MET A 1 22.19 -3.75 9.23
C MET A 1 20.91 -3.81 10.04
N ALA A 2 20.63 -4.81 10.88
CA ALA A 2 19.33 -5.05 11.53
C ALA A 2 18.49 -3.81 11.88
N ASP A 3 19.06 -2.80 12.56
CA ASP A 3 18.39 -1.53 12.90
C ASP A 3 17.82 -0.75 11.68
N ALA A 4 18.61 -0.60 10.62
CA ALA A 4 18.17 0.01 9.36
C ALA A 4 17.19 -0.89 8.60
N ASP A 5 17.39 -2.21 8.67
CA ASP A 5 16.50 -3.19 8.04
C ASP A 5 15.12 -3.21 8.73
N VAL A 6 15.08 -2.98 10.05
CA VAL A 6 13.86 -2.79 10.86
C VAL A 6 13.19 -1.46 10.51
N ALA A 7 13.95 -0.36 10.37
CA ALA A 7 13.39 0.92 9.94
C ALA A 7 12.71 0.81 8.55
N VAL A 8 13.33 0.12 7.59
CA VAL A 8 12.72 -0.18 6.28
C VAL A 8 11.44 -1.01 6.44
N ALA A 9 11.43 -2.03 7.30
CA ALA A 9 10.23 -2.83 7.55
C ALA A 9 9.09 -2.02 8.22
N ARG A 10 9.40 -1.06 9.11
CA ARG A 10 8.41 -0.12 9.68
C ARG A 10 7.80 0.78 8.61
N VAL A 11 8.62 1.36 7.71
CA VAL A 11 8.13 2.20 6.60
C VAL A 11 7.25 1.40 5.63
N LEU A 12 7.64 0.16 5.29
CA LEU A 12 6.85 -0.71 4.41
C LEU A 12 5.52 -1.14 5.04
N LYS A 13 5.49 -1.40 6.36
CA LYS A 13 4.26 -1.64 7.12
C LYS A 13 3.29 -0.45 7.00
N HIS A 14 3.77 0.78 7.26
CA HIS A 14 2.92 1.96 7.18
C HIS A 14 2.47 2.28 5.76
N ARG A 15 3.27 1.93 4.73
CA ARG A 15 2.84 2.01 3.33
C ARG A 15 1.71 1.03 3.03
N LEU A 16 1.83 -0.22 3.47
CA LEU A 16 0.79 -1.26 3.37
C LEU A 16 -0.51 -0.83 4.09
N GLU A 17 -0.41 -0.21 5.27
CA GLU A 17 -1.55 0.32 6.01
C GLU A 17 -2.24 1.50 5.27
N LEU A 18 -1.47 2.40 4.67
CA LEU A 18 -1.99 3.55 3.91
C LEU A 18 -2.59 3.15 2.55
N ASP A 19 -1.90 2.32 1.77
CA ASP A 19 -2.41 1.83 0.48
C ASP A 19 -3.72 1.03 0.67
N ARG A 20 -3.90 0.37 1.82
CA ARG A 20 -5.19 -0.25 2.20
C ARG A 20 -6.27 0.79 2.47
N LEU A 21 -5.99 1.82 3.26
CA LEU A 21 -6.96 2.87 3.58
C LEU A 21 -7.46 3.59 2.31
N ASP A 22 -6.56 3.92 1.40
CA ASP A 22 -6.92 4.61 0.16
C ASP A 22 -7.66 3.68 -0.81
N TYR A 23 -7.26 2.41 -0.94
CA TYR A 23 -8.04 1.39 -1.67
C TYR A 23 -9.47 1.27 -1.11
N LEU A 24 -9.65 1.21 0.21
CA LEU A 24 -10.98 1.08 0.83
C LEU A 24 -11.89 2.30 0.61
N ARG A 25 -11.32 3.50 0.57
CA ARG A 25 -12.05 4.76 0.29
C ARG A 25 -12.55 4.79 -1.15
N GLU A 26 -11.65 4.53 -2.09
CA GLU A 26 -11.98 4.50 -3.52
C GLU A 26 -12.99 3.38 -3.84
N LEU A 27 -12.83 2.19 -3.22
CA LEU A 27 -13.78 1.09 -3.33
C LEU A 27 -15.19 1.49 -2.87
N ARG A 28 -15.29 2.24 -1.78
CA ARG A 28 -16.58 2.76 -1.26
C ARG A 28 -17.17 3.84 -2.15
N ALA A 29 -16.36 4.76 -2.67
CA ALA A 29 -16.80 5.78 -3.63
C ALA A 29 -17.41 5.10 -4.88
N LEU A 30 -16.71 4.11 -5.43
CA LEU A 30 -17.19 3.28 -6.55
C LEU A 30 -18.45 2.49 -6.21
N ALA A 31 -18.56 1.92 -5.02
CA ALA A 31 -19.75 1.18 -4.58
C ALA A 31 -21.02 2.05 -4.39
N THR A 32 -20.91 3.38 -4.43
CA THR A 32 -22.11 4.25 -4.53
C THR A 32 -22.80 4.16 -5.90
N ARG A 33 -22.08 3.70 -6.94
CA ARG A 33 -22.50 3.76 -8.35
C ARG A 33 -22.34 2.46 -9.14
N LEU A 34 -21.54 1.51 -8.67
CA LEU A 34 -21.34 0.18 -9.25
C LEU A 34 -21.68 -0.92 -8.24
N THR A 35 -22.12 -2.09 -8.72
CA THR A 35 -22.30 -3.26 -7.85
C THR A 35 -20.97 -3.93 -7.52
N ALA A 36 -20.90 -4.64 -6.39
CA ALA A 36 -19.75 -5.47 -6.03
C ALA A 36 -19.38 -6.50 -7.11
N LYS A 37 -20.33 -6.92 -7.96
CA LYS A 37 -20.08 -7.82 -9.09
C LYS A 37 -19.34 -7.11 -10.24
N GLU A 38 -19.72 -5.88 -10.56
CA GLU A 38 -19.05 -5.10 -11.61
C GLU A 38 -17.63 -4.74 -11.16
N ILE A 39 -17.48 -4.23 -9.93
CA ILE A 39 -16.17 -3.92 -9.34
C ILE A 39 -15.28 -5.17 -9.29
N ALA A 40 -15.79 -6.33 -8.88
CA ALA A 40 -14.98 -7.55 -8.80
C ALA A 40 -14.57 -8.11 -10.18
N ALA A 41 -15.33 -7.83 -11.24
CA ALA A 41 -14.93 -8.15 -12.60
C ALA A 41 -13.74 -7.27 -13.04
N GLU A 42 -13.76 -5.97 -12.71
CA GLU A 42 -12.68 -5.01 -13.00
C GLU A 42 -11.40 -5.27 -12.18
N LEU A 43 -11.51 -5.85 -10.99
CA LEU A 43 -10.38 -6.13 -10.08
C LEU A 43 -9.82 -7.56 -10.17
N GLY A 44 -10.41 -8.43 -11.01
CA GLY A 44 -9.99 -9.83 -11.15
C GLY A 44 -10.22 -10.68 -9.88
N GLY A 45 -11.39 -10.58 -9.25
CA GLY A 45 -11.69 -11.27 -7.99
C GLY A 45 -13.15 -11.75 -7.83
N PRO A 46 -13.47 -12.43 -6.72
CA PRO A 46 -14.84 -12.80 -6.38
C PRO A 46 -15.60 -11.59 -5.78
N PRO A 47 -16.90 -11.39 -6.08
CA PRO A 47 -17.70 -10.30 -5.51
C PRO A 47 -17.70 -10.23 -3.97
N SER A 48 -17.63 -11.39 -3.30
CA SER A 48 -17.55 -11.49 -1.85
C SER A 48 -16.28 -10.90 -1.23
N ALA A 49 -15.20 -10.75 -2.01
CA ALA A 49 -13.99 -10.04 -1.55
C ALA A 49 -14.16 -8.51 -1.63
N VAL A 50 -14.98 -8.01 -2.55
CA VAL A 50 -15.40 -6.60 -2.59
C VAL A 50 -16.38 -6.31 -1.46
N GLU A 51 -17.37 -7.18 -1.23
CA GLU A 51 -18.32 -7.06 -0.12
C GLU A 51 -17.61 -7.03 1.24
N ALA A 52 -16.71 -7.98 1.51
CA ALA A 52 -15.93 -8.02 2.75
C ALA A 52 -15.03 -6.78 2.95
N ALA A 53 -14.49 -6.21 1.87
CA ALA A 53 -13.71 -4.97 1.95
C ALA A 53 -14.59 -3.73 2.14
N LEU A 54 -15.83 -3.71 1.63
CA LEU A 54 -16.76 -2.60 1.89
C LEU A 54 -17.23 -2.55 3.36
N ASP A 55 -17.36 -3.73 3.99
CA ASP A 55 -17.66 -3.88 5.42
C ASP A 55 -16.50 -3.42 6.34
N GLU A 56 -15.25 -3.31 5.84
CA GLU A 56 -14.13 -2.82 6.64
C GLU A 56 -14.30 -1.33 7.00
N PRO A 57 -14.17 -0.94 8.29
CA PRO A 57 -14.42 0.43 8.73
C PRO A 57 -13.24 1.37 8.40
N VAL A 58 -13.36 2.08 7.27
CA VAL A 58 -12.51 3.25 6.95
C VAL A 58 -13.27 4.57 7.19
N THR A 59 -12.52 5.62 7.51
CA THR A 59 -12.97 7.02 7.61
C THR A 59 -12.25 7.84 6.55
N ASP A 60 -12.94 8.79 5.91
CA ASP A 60 -12.35 9.64 4.88
C ASP A 60 -11.43 10.73 5.46
N PRO A 61 -10.43 11.23 4.71
CA PRO A 61 -9.60 12.35 5.15
C PRO A 61 -10.43 13.61 5.43
N ARG A 62 -10.03 14.39 6.43
CA ARG A 62 -10.69 15.69 6.69
C ARG A 62 -10.44 16.64 5.51
N PRO A 63 -11.41 17.44 5.03
CA PRO A 63 -11.19 18.38 3.94
C PRO A 63 -10.00 19.33 4.23
N GLY A 64 -9.03 19.39 3.32
CA GLY A 64 -7.79 20.14 3.51
C GLY A 64 -6.73 19.46 4.40
N PHE A 65 -6.87 18.16 4.69
CA PHE A 65 -5.88 17.33 5.35
C PHE A 65 -5.66 16.04 4.53
N SER A 66 -4.47 15.47 4.64
CA SER A 66 -4.07 14.25 3.94
C SER A 66 -4.57 12.98 4.63
N GLY A 67 -5.00 13.04 5.89
CA GLY A 67 -5.45 11.88 6.65
C GLY A 67 -6.76 12.09 7.41
N ALA A 68 -7.40 11.00 7.80
CA ALA A 68 -8.60 11.00 8.64
C ALA A 68 -8.28 11.28 10.12
N THR A 69 -7.05 10.97 10.55
CA THR A 69 -6.55 11.22 11.91
C THR A 69 -5.09 11.73 11.89
N PRO A 70 -4.59 12.35 12.99
CA PRO A 70 -3.20 12.79 13.12
C PRO A 70 -2.19 11.66 12.91
N TRP A 71 -2.52 10.44 13.37
CA TRP A 71 -1.72 9.25 13.14
C TRP A 71 -1.56 8.96 11.64
N GLU A 72 -2.65 9.04 10.85
CA GLU A 72 -2.57 8.82 9.41
C GLU A 72 -1.72 9.90 8.71
N VAL A 73 -1.88 11.17 9.07
CA VAL A 73 -1.05 12.27 8.54
C VAL A 73 0.43 12.03 8.83
N ALA A 74 0.78 11.60 10.04
CA ALA A 74 2.15 11.24 10.41
C ALA A 74 2.68 9.99 9.65
N GLN A 75 1.84 8.97 9.42
CA GLN A 75 2.22 7.84 8.57
C GLN A 75 2.53 8.29 7.14
N ARG A 76 1.72 9.19 6.55
CA ARG A 76 1.94 9.70 5.19
C ARG A 76 3.26 10.45 5.07
N PHE A 77 3.64 11.21 6.09
CA PHE A 77 4.96 11.83 6.17
C PHE A 77 6.08 10.77 6.22
N ALA A 78 5.98 9.80 7.13
CA ALA A 78 7.01 8.76 7.32
C ALA A 78 7.25 7.88 6.07
N VAL A 79 6.23 7.68 5.21
CA VAL A 79 6.38 6.94 3.93
C VAL A 79 6.78 7.82 2.74
N GLY A 80 6.93 9.14 2.95
CA GLY A 80 7.33 10.13 1.95
C GLY A 80 6.21 10.67 1.04
N GLN A 81 4.94 10.52 1.42
CA GLN A 81 3.79 11.03 0.64
C GLN A 81 3.53 12.54 0.85
N ILE A 82 3.92 13.13 1.97
CA ILE A 82 3.78 14.57 2.27
C ILE A 82 5.09 15.16 2.82
N SER A 83 5.28 16.48 2.70
CA SER A 83 6.51 17.15 3.13
C SER A 83 6.57 17.46 4.63
N ARG A 84 7.76 17.84 5.13
CA ARG A 84 7.97 18.31 6.52
C ARG A 84 7.11 19.54 6.84
N GLU A 85 6.99 20.45 5.89
CA GLU A 85 6.19 21.67 6.01
C GLU A 85 4.70 21.34 6.08
N GLN A 86 4.26 20.36 5.28
CA GLN A 86 2.86 19.94 5.22
C GLN A 86 2.42 19.15 6.46
N VAL A 87 3.24 18.20 6.96
CA VAL A 87 2.92 17.47 8.20
C VAL A 87 2.86 18.42 9.40
N VAL A 88 3.75 19.43 9.47
CA VAL A 88 3.72 20.45 10.51
C VAL A 88 2.49 21.37 10.38
N ASP A 89 2.12 21.81 9.17
CA ASP A 89 0.91 22.61 8.95
C ASP A 89 -0.36 21.84 9.36
N GLU A 90 -0.56 20.66 8.78
CA GLU A 90 -1.75 19.83 9.00
C GLU A 90 -1.91 19.46 10.48
N LEU A 91 -0.83 19.08 11.18
CA LEU A 91 -0.92 18.72 12.59
C LEU A 91 -1.02 19.93 13.52
N ALA A 92 -0.42 21.09 13.20
CA ALA A 92 -0.53 22.28 14.04
C ALA A 92 -1.92 22.94 14.01
N ARG A 93 -2.65 22.83 12.88
CA ARG A 93 -4.03 23.34 12.75
C ARG A 93 -5.12 22.30 12.98
N TRP A 94 -4.76 21.09 13.41
CA TRP A 94 -5.72 20.02 13.63
C TRP A 94 -6.62 20.34 14.82
N GLU A 95 -7.94 20.33 14.62
CA GLU A 95 -8.91 20.45 15.72
C GLU A 95 -8.93 19.13 16.52
N TYR A 96 -8.10 19.10 17.57
CA TYR A 96 -7.97 17.99 18.52
C TYR A 96 -9.14 17.97 19.51
N PRO A 97 -9.85 16.85 19.69
CA PRO A 97 -10.82 16.70 20.77
C PRO A 97 -10.14 16.79 22.15
N PRO A 98 -10.79 17.37 23.17
CA PRO A 98 -10.27 17.39 24.52
C PRO A 98 -10.14 15.96 25.08
N THR A 99 -9.04 15.68 25.78
CA THR A 99 -8.88 14.42 26.51
C THR A 99 -9.76 14.46 27.76
N GLU A 100 -10.90 13.77 27.72
CA GLU A 100 -11.70 13.54 28.93
C GLU A 100 -10.92 12.65 29.91
N LEU A 101 -10.77 13.13 31.14
CA LEU A 101 -10.27 12.33 32.26
C LEU A 101 -11.43 11.50 32.78
N THR A 102 -11.35 10.17 32.70
CA THR A 102 -12.34 9.28 33.28
C THR A 102 -12.41 9.44 34.80
N ASP A 103 -13.63 9.48 35.36
CA ASP A 103 -13.98 9.80 36.76
C ASP A 103 -13.50 8.78 37.83
N GLY A 104 -12.26 8.32 37.73
CA GLY A 104 -11.53 7.63 38.79
C GLY A 104 -11.63 6.11 38.82
N ILE A 105 -10.82 5.54 39.72
CA ILE A 105 -10.66 4.10 40.01
C ILE A 105 -9.95 3.28 38.92
N ASP A 106 -10.12 3.57 37.63
CA ASP A 106 -9.29 2.95 36.57
C ASP A 106 -8.61 4.01 35.67
N GLY A 107 -7.28 4.12 35.80
CA GLY A 107 -6.46 5.21 35.22
C GLY A 107 -6.17 5.06 33.72
N LEU A 108 -7.10 4.46 32.98
CA LEU A 108 -6.94 4.08 31.58
C LEU A 108 -7.35 5.25 30.68
N LEU A 109 -6.36 6.03 30.22
CA LEU A 109 -6.56 7.16 29.29
C LEU A 109 -7.02 6.68 27.90
N VAL A 110 -8.33 6.40 27.77
CA VAL A 110 -8.98 6.11 26.49
C VAL A 110 -8.97 7.37 25.62
N SER A 111 -7.87 7.54 24.90
CA SER A 111 -7.66 8.68 24.02
C SER A 111 -8.48 8.48 22.74
N PRO A 112 -9.46 9.33 22.41
CA PRO A 112 -10.32 9.12 21.25
C PRO A 112 -9.53 9.27 19.95
N PRO A 113 -9.96 8.61 18.85
CA PRO A 113 -9.39 8.84 17.52
C PRO A 113 -9.41 10.33 17.16
N GLY A 114 -8.32 10.82 16.58
CA GLY A 114 -8.14 12.23 16.26
C GLY A 114 -7.53 13.10 17.37
N SER A 115 -7.22 12.55 18.55
CA SER A 115 -6.65 13.27 19.70
C SER A 115 -5.13 13.51 19.59
N PHE A 116 -4.60 14.48 20.35
CA PHE A 116 -3.17 14.84 20.33
C PHE A 116 -2.24 13.68 20.77
N GLN A 117 -2.79 12.69 21.48
CA GLN A 117 -2.08 11.45 21.82
C GLN A 117 -1.68 10.62 20.59
N GLU A 118 -2.28 10.86 19.42
CA GLU A 118 -1.80 10.29 18.16
C GLU A 118 -0.52 10.96 17.64
N VAL A 119 -0.31 12.26 17.89
CA VAL A 119 0.94 12.97 17.58
C VAL A 119 2.06 12.54 18.53
N PHE A 120 1.75 12.39 19.82
CA PHE A 120 2.69 11.79 20.77
C PHE A 120 3.01 10.33 20.43
N ARG A 121 2.01 9.55 19.97
CA ARG A 121 2.24 8.20 19.44
C ARG A 121 3.10 8.23 18.19
N ALA A 122 2.94 9.18 17.28
CA ALA A 122 3.78 9.31 16.10
C ALA A 122 5.27 9.50 16.47
N LEU A 123 5.56 10.28 17.52
CA LEU A 123 6.90 10.42 18.09
C LEU A 123 7.40 9.12 18.75
N ASP A 124 6.58 8.42 19.55
CA ASP A 124 6.90 7.08 20.14
C ASP A 124 7.15 5.97 19.09
N ARG A 125 6.83 6.22 17.82
CA ARG A 125 6.87 5.25 16.71
C ARG A 125 7.85 5.63 15.61
N ASP A 126 8.65 6.68 15.83
CA ASP A 126 9.62 7.21 14.87
C ASP A 126 8.98 7.65 13.54
N LEU A 127 7.67 7.99 13.53
CA LEU A 127 6.97 8.54 12.35
C LEU A 127 7.30 10.02 12.14
N ILE A 128 7.46 10.77 13.24
CA ILE A 128 7.94 12.15 13.27
C ILE A 128 9.07 12.25 14.30
N ASP A 129 10.04 13.12 14.05
CA ASP A 129 11.10 13.40 15.00
C ASP A 129 10.69 14.45 16.06
N ALA A 130 11.58 14.67 17.03
CA ALA A 130 11.35 15.62 18.13
C ALA A 130 11.36 17.10 17.69
N GLU A 131 11.94 17.43 16.53
CA GLU A 131 11.95 18.79 15.97
C GLU A 131 10.59 19.10 15.32
N ILE A 132 10.07 18.16 14.52
CA ILE A 132 8.71 18.22 13.95
C ILE A 132 7.66 18.24 15.06
N TYR A 133 7.78 17.38 16.08
CA TYR A 133 6.90 17.41 17.24
C TYR A 133 6.94 18.76 17.98
N GLY A 134 8.15 19.32 18.18
CA GLY A 134 8.32 20.64 18.79
C GLY A 134 7.66 21.75 17.96
N GLU A 135 7.87 21.75 16.65
CA GLU A 135 7.31 22.75 15.74
C GLU A 135 5.78 22.67 15.64
N ILE A 136 5.19 21.47 15.77
CA ILE A 136 3.74 21.29 15.91
C ILE A 136 3.24 21.89 17.23
N VAL A 137 3.90 21.59 18.35
CA VAL A 137 3.53 22.13 19.68
C VAL A 137 3.63 23.66 19.71
N ASP A 138 4.73 24.24 19.22
CA ASP A 138 4.96 25.68 19.20
C ASP A 138 3.97 26.43 18.28
N ARG A 139 3.47 25.77 17.22
CA ARG A 139 2.48 26.34 16.30
C ARG A 139 1.02 26.11 16.74
N THR A 140 0.73 25.12 17.57
CA THR A 140 -0.64 24.78 18.01
C THR A 140 -1.23 25.90 18.87
N PRO A 141 -2.19 26.71 18.38
CA PRO A 141 -2.72 27.83 19.13
C PRO A 141 -3.74 27.36 20.18
N GLY A 142 -4.12 28.27 21.09
CA GLY A 142 -5.23 28.09 22.03
C GLY A 142 -6.64 28.09 21.39
N GLY A 143 -6.83 27.34 20.30
CA GLY A 143 -8.11 26.97 19.70
C GLY A 143 -8.74 27.95 18.69
N HIS A 144 -9.44 27.33 17.72
CA HIS A 144 -10.53 27.82 16.85
C HIS A 144 -10.23 28.11 15.36
N ALA A 145 -10.96 27.39 14.47
CA ALA A 145 -11.69 27.87 13.28
C ALA A 145 -11.19 27.51 11.84
N VAL A 146 -11.84 26.49 11.22
CA VAL A 146 -12.52 26.39 9.86
C VAL A 146 -11.87 27.07 8.60
N THR A 147 -11.99 26.62 7.34
CA THR A 147 -13.01 25.81 6.59
C THR A 147 -12.47 25.13 5.30
N GLU A 148 -13.31 24.27 4.68
CA GLU A 148 -13.44 23.74 3.28
C GLU A 148 -12.65 24.42 2.11
N THR A 149 -12.41 23.82 0.92
CA THR A 149 -13.06 22.71 0.14
C THR A 149 -11.99 21.66 -0.30
N ASN A 150 -12.15 20.67 -1.21
CA ASN A 150 -13.15 20.22 -2.21
C ASN A 150 -13.00 18.67 -2.37
N GLY A 151 -13.43 17.90 -3.39
CA GLY A 151 -14.15 18.08 -4.67
C GLY A 151 -14.18 16.73 -5.45
N ALA A 152 -14.98 16.57 -6.53
CA ALA A 152 -15.21 15.25 -7.20
C ALA A 152 -14.73 15.14 -8.68
N VAL A 153 -14.37 13.92 -9.09
CA VAL A 153 -13.83 13.53 -10.43
C VAL A 153 -14.86 12.66 -11.20
N GLY A 154 -14.55 12.26 -12.44
CA GLY A 154 -15.47 11.60 -13.39
C GLY A 154 -15.39 10.06 -13.43
N PRO A 155 -16.47 9.38 -13.86
CA PRO A 155 -16.72 7.98 -13.53
C PRO A 155 -15.87 6.92 -14.24
N ASP A 156 -15.05 7.28 -15.23
CA ASP A 156 -14.11 6.36 -15.88
C ASP A 156 -12.70 6.42 -15.23
N ASP A 157 -12.31 7.56 -14.65
CA ASP A 157 -10.99 7.75 -14.03
C ASP A 157 -10.88 6.95 -12.71
N ASP A 158 -11.92 6.99 -11.86
CA ASP A 158 -11.95 6.33 -10.55
C ASP A 158 -11.61 4.82 -10.61
N LEU A 159 -12.05 4.12 -11.67
CA LEU A 159 -11.77 2.69 -11.85
C LEU A 159 -10.28 2.42 -12.14
N VAL A 160 -9.64 3.31 -12.91
CA VAL A 160 -8.18 3.26 -13.15
C VAL A 160 -7.43 3.54 -11.84
N VAL A 161 -7.90 4.52 -11.06
CA VAL A 161 -7.36 4.82 -9.72
C VAL A 161 -7.47 3.60 -8.80
N LEU A 162 -8.62 2.92 -8.74
CA LEU A 162 -8.79 1.74 -7.88
C LEU A 162 -7.87 0.58 -8.28
N ARG A 163 -7.68 0.32 -9.59
CA ARG A 163 -6.70 -0.69 -10.06
C ARG A 163 -5.29 -0.31 -9.59
N VAL A 164 -4.86 0.94 -9.79
CA VAL A 164 -3.53 1.41 -9.35
C VAL A 164 -3.37 1.29 -7.82
N LEU A 165 -4.39 1.62 -7.03
CA LEU A 165 -4.38 1.45 -5.57
C LEU A 165 -4.30 -0.03 -5.16
N LYS A 166 -5.03 -0.93 -5.85
CA LYS A 166 -4.92 -2.38 -5.64
C LYS A 166 -3.50 -2.89 -5.91
N HIS A 167 -2.87 -2.46 -7.00
CA HIS A 167 -1.50 -2.87 -7.33
C HIS A 167 -0.45 -2.26 -6.39
N ARG A 168 -0.66 -1.05 -5.87
CA ARG A 168 0.17 -0.50 -4.77
C ARG A 168 0.05 -1.36 -3.52
N LEU A 169 -1.17 -1.71 -3.11
CA LEU A 169 -1.45 -2.57 -1.97
C LEU A 169 -0.81 -3.97 -2.11
N ASP A 170 -0.94 -4.61 -3.27
CA ASP A 170 -0.33 -5.90 -3.57
C ASP A 170 1.21 -5.84 -3.50
N LEU A 171 1.82 -4.80 -4.07
CA LEU A 171 3.28 -4.59 -4.05
C LEU A 171 3.82 -4.22 -2.66
N ALA A 172 3.12 -3.37 -1.91
CA ALA A 172 3.48 -3.00 -0.54
C ALA A 172 3.49 -4.22 0.38
N ARG A 173 2.52 -5.14 0.21
CA ARG A 173 2.49 -6.44 0.88
C ARG A 173 3.69 -7.31 0.50
N ILE A 174 3.96 -7.46 -0.80
CA ILE A 174 5.10 -8.24 -1.31
C ILE A 174 6.43 -7.74 -0.74
N ASP A 175 6.66 -6.42 -0.75
CA ASP A 175 7.92 -5.83 -0.27
C ASP A 175 8.01 -5.88 1.26
N TYR A 176 6.91 -5.71 1.99
CA TYR A 176 6.87 -5.92 3.44
C TYR A 176 7.22 -7.37 3.81
N VAL A 177 6.60 -8.38 3.19
CA VAL A 177 6.92 -9.80 3.41
C VAL A 177 8.39 -10.11 3.13
N ARG A 178 8.96 -9.51 2.07
CA ARG A 178 10.40 -9.62 1.76
C ARG A 178 11.29 -8.98 2.82
N ALA A 179 10.93 -7.81 3.34
CA ALA A 179 11.67 -7.16 4.43
C ALA A 179 11.63 -7.97 5.73
N LEU A 180 10.47 -8.54 6.09
CA LEU A 180 10.37 -9.46 7.24
C LEU A 180 11.27 -10.70 7.06
N ARG A 181 11.34 -11.25 5.84
CA ARG A 181 12.22 -12.38 5.53
C ARG A 181 13.69 -11.98 5.55
N ALA A 182 14.06 -10.78 5.11
CA ALA A 182 15.41 -10.26 5.27
C ALA A 182 15.82 -10.19 6.75
N LEU A 183 14.93 -9.71 7.62
CA LEU A 183 15.14 -9.67 9.08
C LEU A 183 15.29 -11.06 9.73
N SER A 184 14.58 -12.08 9.22
CA SER A 184 14.66 -13.45 9.76
C SER A 184 16.05 -14.11 9.65
N ASN A 185 16.97 -13.54 8.87
CA ASN A 185 18.37 -13.98 8.83
C ASN A 185 19.17 -13.61 10.09
N GLY A 186 18.64 -12.72 10.95
CA GLY A 186 19.29 -12.29 12.19
C GLY A 186 18.37 -12.14 13.42
N LEU A 187 17.05 -12.12 13.24
CA LEU A 187 16.06 -11.96 14.31
C LEU A 187 15.04 -13.11 14.27
N SER A 188 14.58 -13.57 15.44
CA SER A 188 13.44 -14.48 15.55
C SER A 188 12.11 -13.76 15.28
N ALA A 189 11.08 -14.50 14.87
CA ALA A 189 9.74 -13.95 14.61
C ALA A 189 9.18 -13.13 15.79
N GLY A 190 9.42 -13.58 17.04
CA GLY A 190 9.02 -12.84 18.25
C GLY A 190 9.78 -11.52 18.46
N GLN A 191 11.05 -11.44 18.05
CA GLN A 191 11.80 -10.17 18.07
C GLN A 191 11.30 -9.21 16.98
N ILE A 192 11.06 -9.72 15.76
CA ILE A 192 10.50 -8.94 14.65
C ILE A 192 9.11 -8.39 15.02
N ALA A 193 8.25 -9.21 15.64
CA ALA A 193 6.94 -8.80 16.13
C ALA A 193 7.03 -7.69 17.19
N ALA A 194 7.99 -7.78 18.12
CA ALA A 194 8.23 -6.75 19.13
C ALA A 194 8.73 -5.42 18.52
N GLU A 195 9.71 -5.48 17.59
CA GLU A 195 10.28 -4.32 16.91
C GLU A 195 9.27 -3.54 16.05
N LEU A 196 8.36 -4.26 15.38
CA LEU A 196 7.30 -3.67 14.56
C LEU A 196 6.02 -3.38 15.35
N ARG A 197 6.02 -3.73 16.64
CA ARG A 197 4.92 -3.59 17.61
C ARG A 197 3.61 -4.21 17.04
N VAL A 198 3.69 -5.45 16.55
CA VAL A 198 2.59 -6.26 15.98
C VAL A 198 2.42 -7.60 16.71
N PRO A 199 1.28 -8.30 16.57
CA PRO A 199 1.14 -9.68 17.04
C PRO A 199 2.14 -10.65 16.36
N PRO A 200 2.66 -11.67 17.06
CA PRO A 200 3.53 -12.68 16.45
C PRO A 200 2.88 -13.44 15.28
N THR A 201 1.56 -13.66 15.34
CA THR A 201 0.79 -14.34 14.28
C THR A 201 0.89 -13.61 12.94
N THR A 202 0.95 -12.27 12.93
CA THR A 202 1.14 -11.47 11.71
C THR A 202 2.49 -11.75 11.02
N ILE A 203 3.51 -12.13 11.80
CA ILE A 203 4.82 -12.54 11.26
C ILE A 203 4.77 -13.98 10.75
N GLU A 204 4.07 -14.87 11.46
CA GLU A 204 3.86 -16.28 11.05
C GLU A 204 3.04 -16.38 9.75
N GLU A 205 1.97 -15.60 9.64
CA GLU A 205 1.13 -15.45 8.44
C GLU A 205 1.97 -14.94 7.26
N ALA A 206 2.69 -13.82 7.43
CA ALA A 206 3.58 -13.28 6.40
C ALA A 206 4.68 -14.26 5.98
N PHE A 207 5.19 -15.09 6.90
CA PHE A 207 6.17 -16.13 6.60
C PHE A 207 5.57 -17.35 5.89
N ALA A 208 4.26 -17.58 5.97
CA ALA A 208 3.57 -18.61 5.20
C ALA A 208 3.25 -18.18 3.74
N GLU A 209 3.23 -16.89 3.43
CA GLU A 209 2.88 -16.40 2.09
C GLU A 209 3.92 -16.80 1.01
N PRO A 210 3.51 -17.27 -0.19
CA PRO A 210 4.43 -17.75 -1.23
C PRO A 210 5.15 -16.62 -2.02
N VAL A 211 5.55 -15.53 -1.35
CA VAL A 211 6.28 -14.40 -1.95
C VAL A 211 7.74 -14.78 -2.25
N ALA A 212 8.02 -15.06 -3.53
CA ALA A 212 9.39 -15.25 -4.04
C ALA A 212 10.21 -13.94 -3.99
N ALA A 213 11.54 -14.06 -3.96
CA ALA A 213 12.45 -12.92 -4.09
C ALA A 213 12.56 -12.46 -5.57
N PRO A 214 12.89 -11.19 -5.85
CA PRO A 214 13.11 -10.72 -7.22
C PRO A 214 14.20 -11.53 -7.94
N ARG A 215 14.04 -11.72 -9.25
CA ARG A 215 15.05 -12.37 -10.07
C ARG A 215 16.30 -11.47 -10.16
N SER A 216 17.51 -12.05 -10.10
CA SER A 216 18.75 -11.26 -10.13
C SER A 216 18.85 -10.39 -11.41
N GLY A 217 18.93 -9.08 -11.24
CA GLY A 217 18.90 -8.11 -12.35
C GLY A 217 17.50 -7.74 -12.86
N PHE A 218 16.45 -8.03 -12.09
CA PHE A 218 15.06 -7.67 -12.37
C PHE A 218 14.40 -7.09 -11.11
N SER A 219 13.36 -6.29 -11.30
CA SER A 219 12.61 -5.61 -10.24
C SER A 219 11.55 -6.50 -9.58
N GLY A 220 11.19 -7.62 -10.21
CA GLY A 220 10.16 -8.54 -9.74
C GLY A 220 10.57 -10.01 -9.77
N ALA A 221 9.77 -10.86 -9.12
CA ALA A 221 9.90 -12.31 -9.15
C ALA A 221 9.17 -12.95 -10.35
N THR A 222 8.17 -12.26 -10.91
CA THR A 222 7.43 -12.65 -12.12
C THR A 222 7.29 -11.44 -13.06
N PRO A 223 7.02 -11.66 -14.37
CA PRO A 223 6.70 -10.59 -15.32
C PRO A 223 5.52 -9.73 -14.88
N TRP A 224 4.48 -10.36 -14.32
CA TRP A 224 3.32 -9.69 -13.73
C TRP A 224 3.72 -8.73 -12.59
N GLU A 225 4.68 -9.09 -11.73
CA GLU A 225 5.19 -8.16 -10.70
C GLU A 225 5.96 -6.98 -11.31
N VAL A 226 6.79 -7.22 -12.34
CA VAL A 226 7.51 -6.15 -13.04
C VAL A 226 6.52 -5.18 -13.71
N ALA A 227 5.47 -5.69 -14.36
CA ALA A 227 4.42 -4.87 -14.95
C ALA A 227 3.62 -4.06 -13.91
N GLN A 228 3.28 -4.66 -12.76
CA GLN A 228 2.68 -3.91 -11.65
C GLN A 228 3.58 -2.77 -11.17
N ARG A 229 4.90 -2.99 -11.04
CA ARG A 229 5.85 -1.94 -10.63
C ARG A 229 5.91 -0.79 -11.63
N PHE A 230 5.79 -1.08 -12.92
CA PHE A 230 5.67 -0.04 -13.95
C PHE A 230 4.37 0.75 -13.81
N ALA A 231 3.23 0.07 -13.71
CA ALA A 231 1.92 0.71 -13.61
C ALA A 231 1.74 1.62 -12.37
N VAL A 232 2.40 1.30 -11.25
CA VAL A 232 2.41 2.17 -10.05
C VAL A 232 3.52 3.24 -10.06
N GLY A 233 4.35 3.28 -11.10
CA GLY A 233 5.42 4.28 -11.30
C GLY A 233 6.74 4.00 -10.57
N GLN A 234 7.00 2.77 -10.11
CA GLN A 234 8.25 2.40 -9.43
C GLN A 234 9.43 2.15 -10.40
N ILE A 235 9.17 1.81 -11.67
CA ILE A 235 10.18 1.61 -12.71
C ILE A 235 9.80 2.35 -14.00
N SER A 236 10.77 2.67 -14.85
CA SER A 236 10.53 3.40 -16.10
C SER A 236 10.03 2.50 -17.24
N ARG A 237 9.46 3.11 -18.29
CA ARG A 237 9.08 2.40 -19.53
C ARG A 237 10.27 1.66 -20.15
N GLU A 238 11.42 2.31 -20.22
CA GLU A 238 12.66 1.69 -20.73
C GLU A 238 13.06 0.45 -19.91
N GLN A 239 12.91 0.51 -18.59
CA GLN A 239 13.29 -0.57 -17.69
C GLN A 239 12.32 -1.76 -17.77
N VAL A 240 11.00 -1.55 -17.77
CA VAL A 240 10.03 -2.65 -17.95
C VAL A 240 10.18 -3.31 -19.32
N VAL A 241 10.45 -2.53 -20.37
CA VAL A 241 10.68 -3.07 -21.72
C VAL A 241 11.98 -3.88 -21.78
N ASP A 242 13.09 -3.43 -21.17
CA ASP A 242 14.32 -4.24 -21.06
C ASP A 242 14.08 -5.53 -20.27
N GLU A 243 13.57 -5.41 -19.03
CA GLU A 243 13.38 -6.54 -18.12
C GLU A 243 12.46 -7.61 -18.73
N LEU A 244 11.36 -7.22 -19.37
CA LEU A 244 10.42 -8.17 -19.97
C LEU A 244 10.92 -8.71 -21.32
N ALA A 245 11.61 -7.91 -22.15
CA ALA A 245 12.14 -8.43 -23.42
C ALA A 245 13.17 -9.54 -23.22
N ARG A 246 14.06 -9.42 -22.21
CA ARG A 246 15.12 -10.41 -21.92
C ARG A 246 14.74 -11.46 -20.87
N TRP A 247 13.47 -11.53 -20.45
CA TRP A 247 13.03 -12.53 -19.48
C TRP A 247 13.06 -13.93 -20.10
N GLU A 248 13.75 -14.88 -19.45
CA GLU A 248 13.73 -16.28 -19.88
C GLU A 248 12.38 -16.92 -19.53
N TYR A 249 11.42 -16.80 -20.44
CA TYR A 249 10.09 -17.37 -20.27
C TYR A 249 10.11 -18.91 -20.35
N PRO A 250 9.51 -19.63 -19.39
CA PRO A 250 9.31 -21.07 -19.51
C PRO A 250 8.42 -21.37 -20.72
N PRO A 251 8.69 -22.46 -21.46
CA PRO A 251 7.80 -22.89 -22.54
C PRO A 251 6.43 -23.26 -21.97
N MET A 252 5.35 -22.92 -22.70
CA MET A 252 4.01 -23.41 -22.33
C MET A 252 4.02 -24.94 -22.36
N GLY A 253 3.55 -25.56 -21.28
CA GLY A 253 3.48 -27.01 -21.17
C GLY A 253 2.56 -27.60 -22.24
N THR A 254 2.88 -28.80 -22.75
CA THR A 254 1.96 -29.50 -23.66
C THR A 254 0.63 -29.78 -22.95
N PRO A 255 -0.52 -29.73 -23.64
CA PRO A 255 -1.81 -30.03 -23.02
C PRO A 255 -1.84 -31.44 -22.43
N HIS A 256 -2.06 -31.55 -21.12
CA HIS A 256 -2.20 -32.82 -20.42
C HIS A 256 -3.66 -32.97 -19.93
N SER A 257 -4.31 -34.05 -20.35
CA SER A 257 -5.73 -34.40 -20.13
C SER A 257 -6.76 -33.68 -21.04
N HIS A 258 -7.98 -34.23 -21.05
CA HIS A 258 -9.03 -33.92 -22.03
C HIS A 258 -9.87 -32.67 -21.71
N ASP A 259 -9.59 -31.98 -20.60
CA ASP A 259 -10.44 -30.89 -20.07
C ASP A 259 -10.08 -29.49 -20.64
N GLY A 260 -9.02 -29.39 -21.46
CA GLY A 260 -8.63 -28.17 -22.16
C GLY A 260 -8.04 -27.04 -21.30
N LEU A 261 -8.20 -27.08 -19.97
CA LEU A 261 -7.67 -26.10 -19.02
C LEU A 261 -6.14 -26.15 -18.93
N GLN A 262 -5.47 -25.31 -19.70
CA GLN A 262 -4.03 -25.09 -19.61
C GLN A 262 -3.71 -24.09 -18.49
N VAL A 263 -3.33 -24.59 -17.32
CA VAL A 263 -2.74 -23.75 -16.26
C VAL A 263 -1.32 -23.35 -16.65
N SER A 264 -1.12 -22.08 -16.99
CA SER A 264 0.22 -21.54 -17.27
C SER A 264 1.09 -21.55 -15.99
N PRO A 265 2.38 -21.90 -16.09
CA PRO A 265 3.29 -21.78 -14.95
C PRO A 265 3.57 -20.29 -14.65
N PRO A 266 3.61 -19.86 -13.38
CA PRO A 266 4.01 -18.49 -13.04
C PRO A 266 5.38 -18.14 -13.61
N GLY A 267 5.53 -16.92 -14.13
CA GLY A 267 6.73 -16.49 -14.84
C GLY A 267 6.69 -16.68 -16.36
N SER A 268 5.55 -17.10 -16.93
CA SER A 268 5.33 -17.34 -18.36
C SER A 268 5.18 -16.05 -19.16
N PHE A 269 5.06 -16.16 -20.49
CA PHE A 269 4.71 -15.00 -21.33
C PHE A 269 3.22 -14.63 -21.22
N LEU A 270 2.37 -15.52 -20.68
CA LEU A 270 0.96 -15.19 -20.42
C LEU A 270 0.86 -14.09 -19.35
N ASP A 271 1.75 -14.10 -18.36
CA ASP A 271 1.91 -13.05 -17.33
C ASP A 271 2.10 -11.63 -17.93
N VAL A 272 2.59 -11.52 -19.18
CA VAL A 272 2.78 -10.25 -19.91
C VAL A 272 1.54 -9.88 -20.73
N ILE A 273 0.86 -10.87 -21.29
CA ILE A 273 -0.40 -10.69 -22.04
C ILE A 273 -1.51 -10.27 -21.06
N GLU A 274 -1.65 -11.00 -19.94
CA GLU A 274 -2.57 -10.67 -18.85
C GLU A 274 -2.30 -9.27 -18.29
N ALA A 275 -1.02 -8.84 -18.23
CA ALA A 275 -0.65 -7.50 -17.82
C ALA A 275 -1.11 -6.42 -18.82
N ALA A 276 -0.98 -6.65 -20.13
CA ALA A 276 -1.53 -5.74 -21.15
C ALA A 276 -3.08 -5.72 -21.09
N ASP A 277 -3.73 -6.89 -21.05
CA ASP A 277 -5.19 -7.01 -20.95
C ASP A 277 -5.77 -6.33 -19.68
N SER A 278 -4.99 -6.29 -18.58
CA SER A 278 -5.37 -5.62 -17.34
C SER A 278 -5.12 -4.10 -17.34
N GLY A 279 -4.37 -3.58 -18.32
CA GLY A 279 -3.92 -2.18 -18.37
C GLY A 279 -2.69 -1.88 -17.51
N LEU A 280 -1.90 -2.89 -17.12
CA LEU A 280 -0.60 -2.72 -16.46
C LEU A 280 0.52 -2.35 -17.44
N LEU A 281 0.35 -2.66 -18.72
CA LEU A 281 1.23 -2.29 -19.83
C LEU A 281 0.41 -1.58 -20.90
N ASP A 282 0.92 -0.49 -21.45
CA ASP A 282 0.35 0.14 -22.64
C ASP A 282 0.72 -0.62 -23.92
N ASP A 283 -0.07 -0.42 -24.98
CA ASP A 283 0.11 -1.08 -26.30
C ASP A 283 1.51 -0.88 -26.88
N GLU A 284 2.13 0.30 -26.68
CA GLU A 284 3.45 0.63 -27.22
C GLU A 284 4.54 -0.15 -26.47
N SER A 285 4.46 -0.21 -25.14
CA SER A 285 5.34 -1.01 -24.27
C SER A 285 5.21 -2.50 -24.56
N TYR A 286 3.99 -3.02 -24.69
CA TYR A 286 3.75 -4.43 -25.04
C TYR A 286 4.32 -4.77 -26.44
N ALA A 287 4.06 -3.94 -27.45
CA ALA A 287 4.58 -4.15 -28.81
C ALA A 287 6.12 -4.09 -28.86
N GLU A 288 6.76 -3.20 -28.09
CA GLU A 288 8.21 -3.11 -28.03
C GLU A 288 8.85 -4.34 -27.36
N ILE A 289 8.24 -4.88 -26.30
CA ILE A 289 8.66 -6.15 -25.66
C ILE A 289 8.61 -7.31 -26.67
N VAL A 290 7.51 -7.44 -27.41
CA VAL A 290 7.34 -8.48 -28.45
C VAL A 290 8.38 -8.34 -29.56
N THR A 291 8.67 -7.11 -29.98
CA THR A 291 9.67 -6.81 -31.03
C THR A 291 11.07 -7.17 -30.55
N ARG A 292 11.54 -6.59 -29.44
CA ARG A 292 12.90 -6.83 -28.90
C ARG A 292 13.16 -8.31 -28.62
N ARG A 293 12.15 -9.06 -28.16
CA ARG A 293 12.24 -10.52 -27.93
C ARG A 293 12.31 -11.35 -29.22
N SER A 294 11.84 -10.82 -30.35
CA SER A 294 11.87 -11.51 -31.65
C SER A 294 13.23 -11.36 -32.37
N ASP A 295 14.03 -10.37 -31.97
CA ASP A 295 15.35 -10.04 -32.55
C ASP A 295 16.54 -10.62 -31.73
N ALA A 296 16.27 -11.45 -30.71
CA ALA A 296 17.23 -11.95 -29.71
C ALA A 296 17.48 -13.47 -29.76
#